data_AF-A0A166F2G4-F1
#
_entry.id   AF-A0A166F2G4-F1
#
_cell.length_a   1.000
_cell.length_b   1.000
_cell.length_c   1.000
_cell.angle_alpha   90.00
_cell.angle_beta   90.00
_cell.angle_gamma   90.00
#
_symmetry.space_group_name_H-M   'P 1'
#
loop_
_entity.id
_entity.type
_entity.pdbx_description
1 polymer ?
#
loop_
_entity_poly.entity_id
_entity_poly.type
_entity_poly.pdbx_seq_one_letter_code
_entity_poly.pdbx_strand_id
1 'polypeptide(L)' 'MRRPVLLSKTLDPVLGVFTGLLAYYLHETNPRTAPPPDQTLNSLVGWRMEKRRQDQLKRDQEAETGDWKQVVGEAK' A
#
# COMPACT_ATOMS: atom_id res chain seq x y z
N MET A 1 40.90 -1.51 9.74
CA MET A 1 39.52 -1.78 9.22
C MET A 1 38.81 -0.45 9.04
N ARG A 2 38.45 -0.06 7.81
CA ARG A 2 37.67 1.17 7.53
C ARG A 2 36.19 0.85 7.77
N ARG A 3 35.57 1.49 8.77
CA ARG A 3 34.12 1.41 8.98
C ARG A 3 33.44 2.11 7.79
N PRO A 4 32.41 1.52 7.15
CA PRO A 4 31.70 2.21 6.10
C PRO A 4 31.13 3.52 6.67
N VAL A 5 31.48 4.63 6.02
CA VAL A 5 31.01 5.97 6.36
C VAL A 5 29.55 6.08 5.92
N LEU A 6 28.64 5.65 6.78
CA LEU A 6 27.21 5.90 6.64
C LEU A 6 27.04 7.42 6.65
N LEU A 7 26.65 8.02 5.50
CA LEU A 7 26.48 9.47 5.39
C LEU A 7 25.42 9.96 6.40
N SER A 8 24.43 9.11 6.66
CA SER A 8 23.65 9.09 7.89
C SER A 8 22.98 7.71 8.05
N LYS A 9 22.61 7.34 9.28
CA LYS A 9 22.04 6.03 9.60
C LYS A 9 20.65 5.79 8.98
N THR A 10 20.03 6.82 8.42
CA THR A 10 18.68 6.82 7.85
C THR A 10 18.64 7.19 6.36
N LEU A 11 19.60 7.96 5.85
CA LEU A 11 19.62 8.39 4.45
C LEU A 11 20.02 7.26 3.51
N ASP A 12 21.01 6.43 3.87
CA ASP A 12 21.43 5.30 3.04
C ASP A 12 20.31 4.27 2.80
N PRO A 13 19.51 3.85 3.81
CA PRO A 13 18.35 2.99 3.60
C PRO A 13 17.26 3.64 2.74
N VAL A 14 16.98 4.93 2.96
CA VAL A 14 15.95 5.66 2.18
C VAL A 14 16.39 5.77 0.72
N LEU A 15 17.65 6.10 0.47
CA LEU A 15 18.21 6.15 -0.87
C LEU A 15 18.23 4.77 -1.52
N GLY A 16 18.54 3.71 -0.78
CA GLY A 16 18.51 2.34 -1.30
C GLY A 16 17.10 1.90 -1.73
N VAL A 17 16.09 2.18 -0.90
CA VAL A 17 14.68 1.89 -1.24
C VAL A 17 14.22 2.74 -2.42
N PHE A 18 14.52 4.04 -2.41
CA PHE A 18 14.15 4.93 -3.50
C PHE A 18 14.81 4.54 -4.82
N THR A 19 16.10 4.20 -4.79
CA THR A 19 16.85 3.76 -5.97
C THR A 19 16.30 2.44 -6.50
N GLY A 20 15.94 1.50 -5.61
CA GLY A 20 15.29 0.25 -6.00
C GLY A 20 13.93 0.47 -6.67
N LEU A 21 13.09 1.34 -6.10
CA LEU A 21 11.79 1.69 -6.69
C LEU A 21 11.95 2.40 -8.04
N LEU A 22 12.92 3.31 -8.16
CA LEU A 22 13.20 4.05 -9.39
C LEU A 22 13.69 3.12 -10.50
N ALA A 23 14.62 2.19 -10.17
CA ALA A 23 15.09 1.19 -11.11
C ALA A 23 13.96 0.28 -11.59
N TYR A 24 13.06 -0.11 -10.68
CA TYR A 24 11.87 -0.88 -11.02
C TYR A 24 10.91 -0.10 -11.95
N TYR A 25 10.65 1.17 -11.65
CA TYR A 25 9.82 2.04 -12.50
C TYR A 25 10.42 2.21 -13.91
N LEU A 26 11.73 2.34 -14.03
CA LEU A 26 12.41 2.45 -15.32
C LEU A 26 12.42 1.13 -16.11
N HIS A 27 12.44 -0.01 -15.41
CA HIS A 27 12.31 -1.32 -16.02
C HIS A 27 10.90 -1.53 -16.59
N GLU A 28 9.87 -1.09 -15.87
CA GLU A 28 8.47 -1.23 -16.25
C GLU A 28 8.06 -0.28 -17.40
N THR A 29 8.65 0.92 -17.47
CA THR A 29 8.39 1.90 -18.55
C THR A 29 9.14 1.64 -19.85
N ASN A 30 10.05 0.65 -19.87
CA ASN A 30 10.79 0.29 -21.08
C ASN A 30 9.94 -0.59 -22.00
N PRO A 31 9.65 -0.16 -23.25
CA PRO A 31 8.72 -0.84 -24.15
C PRO A 31 9.20 -2.22 -24.64
N ARG A 32 10.44 -2.59 -24.37
CA ARG A 32 11.03 -3.91 -24.72
C ARG A 32 11.01 -4.94 -23.59
N THR A 33 10.81 -4.50 -22.35
CA THR A 33 10.87 -5.36 -21.15
C THR A 33 9.62 -5.23 -20.27
N ALA A 34 8.65 -4.41 -20.66
CA ALA A 34 7.40 -4.22 -19.95
C ALA A 34 6.71 -5.58 -19.73
N PRO A 35 6.65 -6.06 -18.47
CA PRO A 35 5.86 -7.23 -18.14
C PRO A 35 4.37 -6.94 -18.36
N PRO A 36 3.53 -7.97 -18.55
CA PRO A 36 2.09 -7.79 -18.64
C PRO A 36 1.56 -6.99 -17.45
N PRO A 37 0.60 -6.06 -17.64
CA PRO A 37 0.13 -5.13 -16.61
C PRO A 37 -0.37 -5.80 -15.31
N ASP A 38 -0.81 -7.06 -15.39
CA ASP A 38 -1.24 -7.86 -14.23
C ASP A 38 -0.09 -8.31 -13.31
N GLN A 39 1.17 -8.26 -13.76
CA GLN A 39 2.35 -8.65 -12.97
C GLN A 39 3.12 -7.45 -12.39
N THR A 40 2.53 -6.26 -12.44
CA THR A 40 3.17 -5.04 -11.95
C THR A 40 2.96 -4.86 -10.46
N LEU A 41 3.95 -4.28 -9.76
CA LEU A 41 3.78 -3.91 -8.35
C LEU A 41 2.70 -2.84 -8.20
N ASN A 42 2.47 -2.03 -9.23
CA ASN A 42 1.41 -1.04 -9.27
C ASN A 42 0.01 -1.69 -9.18
N SER A 43 -0.24 -2.80 -9.88
CA SER A 43 -1.51 -3.54 -9.78
C SER A 43 -1.72 -4.11 -8.37
N LEU A 44 -0.66 -4.66 -7.77
CA LEU A 44 -0.66 -5.17 -6.39
C LEU A 44 -0.91 -4.07 -5.36
N VAL A 45 -0.30 -2.90 -5.53
CA VAL A 45 -0.51 -1.73 -4.66
C VAL A 45 -1.96 -1.23 -4.80
N GLY A 46 -2.48 -1.13 -6.03
CA GLY A 46 -3.88 -0.80 -6.29
C GLY A 46 -4.84 -1.76 -5.60
N TRP A 47 -4.63 -3.07 -5.76
CA TRP A 47 -5.42 -4.10 -5.07
C TRP A 47 -5.32 -3.99 -3.54
N ARG A 48 -4.13 -3.71 -3.00
CA ARG A 48 -3.92 -3.54 -1.56
C ARG A 48 -4.69 -2.34 -1.02
N MET A 49 -4.69 -1.23 -1.74
CA MET A 49 -5.44 -0.02 -1.39
C MET A 49 -6.95 -0.27 -1.46
N GLU A 50 -7.43 -0.92 -2.53
CA GLU A 50 -8.85 -1.26 -2.69
C GLU A 50 -9.32 -2.20 -1.59
N LYS A 51 -8.55 -3.23 -1.26
CA LYS A 51 -8.86 -4.14 -0.15
C LYS A 51 -8.96 -3.40 1.18
N ARG A 52 -8.03 -2.48 1.46
CA ARG A 52 -8.05 -1.65 2.68
C ARG A 52 -9.28 -0.74 2.70
N ARG A 53 -9.66 -0.16 1.57
CA ARG A 53 -10.88 0.65 1.46
C ARG A 53 -12.13 -0.16 1.75
N GLN A 54 -12.25 -1.36 1.17
CA GLN A 54 -13.39 -2.25 1.42
C GLN A 54 -13.48 -2.71 2.87
N ASP A 55 -12.35 -3.00 3.51
CA ASP A 55 -12.33 -3.38 4.93
C ASP A 55 -12.82 -2.23 5.83
N GLN A 56 -12.50 -0.98 5.49
CA GLN A 56 -13.00 0.20 6.21
C GLN A 56 -14.51 0.38 5.99
N LEU A 57 -14.97 0.29 4.73
CA LEU A 57 -16.40 0.39 4.41
C LEU A 57 -17.23 -0.68 5.13
N LYS A 58 -16.72 -1.90 5.26
CA LYS A 58 -17.40 -2.97 6.02
C LYS A 58 -17.53 -2.63 7.51
N ARG A 59 -16.46 -2.09 8.11
CA ARG A 59 -16.48 -1.67 9.52
C ARG A 59 -17.49 -0.54 9.74
N ASP A 60 -17.55 0.41 8.82
CA ASP A 60 -18.49 1.52 8.90
C ASP A 60 -19.94 1.02 8.77
N GLN A 61 -20.22 0.08 7.85
CA GLN A 61 -21.55 -0.54 7.71
C GLN A 61 -21.95 -1.40 8.92
N GLU A 62 -21.01 -2.14 9.51
CA GLU A 62 -21.24 -2.92 10.74
C GLU A 62 -21.54 -1.99 11.92
N ALA A 63 -20.85 -0.86 12.02
CA ALA A 63 -21.10 0.16 13.04
C ALA A 63 -22.50 0.79 12.90
N GLU A 64 -22.89 1.20 11.68
CA GLU A 64 -24.22 1.77 11.42
C GLU A 64 -25.34 0.74 11.68
N THR A 65 -25.17 -0.51 11.24
CA THR A 65 -26.17 -1.57 11.47
C THR A 65 -26.33 -1.91 12.95
N GLY A 66 -25.24 -1.86 13.71
CA GLY A 66 -25.26 -2.04 15.17
C GLY A 66 -26.03 -0.92 15.87
N ASP A 67 -25.79 0.32 15.48
CA ASP A 67 -26.44 1.53 16.02
C ASP A 67 -27.96 1.49 15.78
N TRP A 68 -28.41 1.19 14.56
CA TRP A 68 -29.84 1.06 14.25
C TRP A 68 -30.55 -0.03 15.06
N LYS A 69 -29.88 -1.16 15.33
CA LYS A 69 -30.45 -2.24 16.17
C LYS A 69 -30.60 -1.81 17.63
N GLN A 70 -29.66 -1.00 18.13
CA GLN A 70 -29.72 -0.50 19.50
C GLN A 70 -30.90 0.47 19.67
N VAL A 71 -31.06 1.44 18.74
CA VAL A 71 -32.16 2.41 18.79
C VAL A 71 -33.53 1.72 18.73
N VAL A 72 -33.69 0.70 17.87
CA VAL A 72 -34.96 -0.05 17.77
C VAL A 72 -35.23 -0.91 19.00
N GLY A 73 -34.18 -1.46 19.62
CA GLY A 73 -34.30 -2.24 20.86
C GLY A 73 -34.65 -1.38 22.08
N GLU A 74 -34.17 -0.15 22.14
CA GLU A 74 -34.45 0.80 23.22
C GLU A 74 -35.88 1.37 23.14
N ALA A 75 -36.47 1.43 21.94
CA ALA A 75 -37.82 1.97 21.72
C ALA A 75 -38.96 0.97 22.01
N LYS A 76 -38.67 -0.25 22.44
CA LYS A 76 -39.66 -1.32 22.70
C LYS A 76 -39.74 -1.68 24.18
#